data_AF-A0A8T3T142-F1
#
_entry.id   AF-A0A8T3T142-F1
#
_cell.length_a   1.000
_cell.length_b   1.000
_cell.length_c   1.000
_cell.angle_alpha   90.00
_cell.angle_beta   90.00
_cell.angle_gamma   90.00
#
_symmetry.space_group_name_H-M   'P 1'
#
loop_
_entity.id
_entity.type
_entity.pdbx_description
1 polymer ?
#
loop_
_entity_poly.entity_id
_entity_poly.type
_entity_poly.pdbx_seq_one_letter_code
_entity_poly.pdbx_strand_id
1 'polypeptide(L)'
;MDIVLLIGSLAIILVAAELFTNGIEWLGHKLKLAEGAVGSVLAAVATAMPETLIPVIAILGPVLLGGTASESSQAVGVGAILGAPFMLSTLAMFVTGTAIIIFARRGRRTTDMRVNTKVLGRDVGFFIVGYGVAIGTAFLPQELAWLKWVAAGFLFLLYAVYVRLHFTDTAEESDPEELNRLHLTRVPPLNTDRMLEIDVLPGAHSLTGGEPRLA
;
A
#
# COMPACT_ATOMS: atom_id res chain seq x y z
N MET A 1 16.15 21.53 -14.92
CA MET A 1 16.10 20.06 -14.95
C MET A 1 15.34 19.52 -13.74
N ASP A 2 15.54 20.11 -12.57
CA ASP A 2 15.02 19.58 -11.30
C ASP A 2 13.51 19.66 -11.16
N ILE A 3 12.87 20.73 -11.67
CA ILE A 3 11.39 20.83 -11.68
C ILE A 3 10.76 19.73 -12.54
N VAL A 4 11.39 19.40 -13.68
CA VAL A 4 10.91 18.33 -14.57
C VAL A 4 11.05 16.98 -13.88
N LEU A 5 12.18 16.74 -13.20
CA LEU A 5 12.38 15.53 -12.40
C LEU A 5 11.38 15.44 -11.23
N LEU A 6 11.10 16.55 -10.56
CA LEU A 6 10.16 16.59 -9.44
C LEU A 6 8.72 16.29 -9.90
N ILE A 7 8.26 16.94 -10.97
CA ILE A 7 6.93 16.69 -11.52
C ILE A 7 6.84 15.27 -12.09
N GLY A 8 7.87 14.82 -12.80
CA GLY A 8 7.92 13.48 -13.38
C GLY A 8 7.91 12.38 -12.32
N SER A 9 8.73 12.51 -11.27
CA SER A 9 8.76 11.56 -10.16
C SER A 9 7.45 11.54 -9.37
N LEU A 10 6.85 12.71 -9.10
CA LEU A 10 5.54 12.79 -8.45
C LEU A 10 4.47 12.06 -9.28
N ALA A 11 4.42 12.30 -10.60
CA ALA A 11 3.48 11.62 -11.47
C ALA A 11 3.67 10.09 -11.46
N ILE A 12 4.92 9.62 -11.49
CA ILE A 12 5.24 8.19 -11.41
C ILE A 12 4.78 7.60 -10.08
N ILE A 13 5.03 8.28 -8.96
CA ILE A 13 4.61 7.82 -7.63
C ILE A 13 3.09 7.71 -7.55
N LEU A 14 2.36 8.71 -8.05
CA LEU A 14 0.89 8.68 -8.06
C LEU A 14 0.33 7.53 -8.90
N VAL A 15 0.86 7.33 -10.11
CA VAL A 15 0.44 6.23 -11.00
C VAL A 15 0.79 4.87 -10.39
N ALA A 16 1.99 4.73 -9.81
CA ALA A 16 2.42 3.50 -9.15
C ALA A 16 1.53 3.17 -7.94
N ALA A 17 1.22 4.17 -7.10
CA ALA A 17 0.34 3.98 -5.95
C ALA A 17 -1.06 3.52 -6.38
N GLU A 18 -1.66 4.14 -7.41
CA GLU A 18 -2.98 3.76 -7.92
C GLU A 18 -3.00 2.36 -8.54
N LEU A 19 -1.98 2.00 -9.33
CA LEU A 19 -1.87 0.66 -9.91
C LEU A 19 -1.66 -0.41 -8.83
N PHE A 20 -0.87 -0.09 -7.80
CA PHE A 20 -0.51 -1.01 -6.74
C PHE A 20 -1.67 -1.25 -5.78
N THR A 21 -2.39 -0.21 -5.34
CA THR A 21 -3.59 -0.38 -4.50
C THR A 21 -4.66 -1.19 -5.22
N ASN A 22 -4.90 -0.91 -6.50
CA ASN A 22 -5.82 -1.69 -7.31
C ASN A 22 -5.40 -3.17 -7.44
N GLY A 23 -4.09 -3.43 -7.60
CA GLY A 23 -3.55 -4.79 -7.59
C GLY A 23 -3.80 -5.53 -6.27
N ILE A 24 -3.63 -4.85 -5.14
CA ILE A 24 -3.88 -5.40 -3.81
C ILE A 24 -5.38 -5.67 -3.57
N GLU A 25 -6.27 -4.80 -4.03
CA GLU A 25 -7.72 -5.02 -3.98
C GLU A 25 -8.13 -6.30 -4.71
N TRP A 26 -7.64 -6.47 -5.95
CA TRP A 26 -7.89 -7.67 -6.74
C TRP A 26 -7.24 -8.92 -6.16
N LEU A 27 -6.05 -8.80 -5.57
CA LEU A 27 -5.41 -9.89 -4.84
C LEU A 27 -6.26 -10.31 -3.63
N GLY A 28 -6.77 -9.35 -2.88
CA GLY A 28 -7.66 -9.56 -1.74
C GLY A 28 -8.94 -10.30 -2.15
N HIS A 29 -9.58 -9.87 -3.24
CA HIS A 29 -10.75 -10.54 -3.80
C HIS A 29 -10.43 -11.98 -4.23
N LYS A 30 -9.32 -12.21 -4.94
CA LYS A 30 -8.92 -13.57 -5.36
C LYS A 30 -8.63 -14.50 -4.18
N LEU A 31 -8.12 -13.95 -3.07
CA LEU A 31 -7.83 -14.68 -1.83
C LEU A 31 -9.04 -14.76 -0.88
N LYS A 32 -10.20 -14.18 -1.25
CA LYS A 32 -11.41 -14.09 -0.41
C LYS A 32 -11.13 -13.50 0.97
N LEU A 33 -10.34 -12.43 1.01
CA LEU A 33 -10.05 -11.70 2.25
C LEU A 33 -11.18 -10.72 2.58
N ALA A 34 -11.42 -10.48 3.86
CA ALA A 34 -12.36 -9.46 4.31
C ALA A 34 -11.94 -8.06 3.85
N GLU A 35 -12.91 -7.18 3.55
CA GLU A 35 -12.68 -5.79 3.14
C GLU A 35 -11.75 -5.06 4.12
N GLY A 36 -11.91 -5.29 5.42
CA GLY A 36 -11.02 -4.75 6.45
C GLY A 36 -9.57 -5.24 6.34
N ALA A 37 -9.33 -6.52 5.99
CA ALA A 37 -7.96 -7.02 5.80
C ALA A 37 -7.30 -6.41 4.56
N VAL A 38 -8.07 -6.26 3.48
CA VAL A 38 -7.59 -5.68 2.22
C VAL A 38 -7.33 -4.18 2.38
N GLY A 39 -8.30 -3.42 2.88
CA GLY A 39 -8.21 -1.97 3.03
C GLY A 39 -7.31 -1.54 4.20
N SER A 40 -7.64 -1.97 5.42
CA SER A 40 -6.99 -1.49 6.65
C SER A 40 -5.61 -2.09 6.92
N VAL A 41 -5.24 -3.17 6.22
CA VAL A 41 -3.91 -3.79 6.36
C VAL A 41 -3.15 -3.79 5.04
N LEU A 42 -3.60 -4.54 4.03
CA LEU A 42 -2.78 -4.75 2.83
C LEU A 42 -2.58 -3.45 2.03
N ALA A 43 -3.65 -2.72 1.72
CA ALA A 43 -3.60 -1.48 0.96
C ALA A 43 -2.97 -0.33 1.77
N ALA A 44 -3.26 -0.27 3.08
CA ALA A 44 -2.66 0.70 3.98
C ALA A 44 -1.12 0.52 4.10
N VAL A 45 -0.64 -0.71 4.29
CA VAL A 45 0.80 -0.99 4.35
C VAL A 45 1.45 -0.72 3.00
N ALA A 46 0.81 -1.13 1.91
CA ALA A 46 1.28 -0.90 0.55
C ALA A 46 1.54 0.57 0.24
N THR A 47 0.62 1.46 0.64
CA THR A 47 0.75 2.91 0.38
C THR A 47 1.68 3.61 1.35
N ALA A 48 1.85 3.09 2.57
CA ALA A 48 2.78 3.64 3.56
C ALA A 48 4.20 3.07 3.46
N MET A 49 4.46 2.11 2.58
CA MET A 49 5.79 1.52 2.38
C MET A 49 6.86 2.57 2.04
N PRO A 50 6.65 3.49 1.07
CA PRO A 50 7.63 4.53 0.75
C PRO A 50 7.99 5.39 1.97
N GLU A 51 7.01 5.77 2.77
CA GLU A 51 7.16 6.61 3.95
C GLU A 51 7.81 5.86 5.12
N THR A 52 7.44 4.60 5.33
CA THR A 52 8.01 3.75 6.41
C THR A 52 9.45 3.33 6.13
N LEU A 53 9.90 3.34 4.87
CA LEU A 53 11.30 3.13 4.53
C LEU A 53 12.22 4.25 5.03
N ILE A 54 11.73 5.50 5.09
CA ILE A 54 12.52 6.64 5.58
C ILE A 54 13.04 6.42 7.00
N PRO A 55 12.18 6.16 8.02
CA PRO A 55 12.66 5.90 9.38
C PRO A 55 13.46 4.60 9.50
N VAL A 56 13.13 3.57 8.71
CA VAL A 56 13.92 2.32 8.66
C VAL A 56 15.36 2.61 8.25
N ILE A 57 15.57 3.34 7.14
CA ILE A 57 16.91 3.69 6.66
C ILE A 57 17.60 4.65 7.63
N ALA A 58 16.87 5.61 8.19
CA ALA A 58 17.42 6.61 9.09
C ALA A 58 17.92 6.03 10.42
N ILE A 59 17.25 4.98 10.95
CA ILE A 59 17.57 4.35 12.23
C ILE A 59 18.48 3.13 12.04
N LEU A 60 18.19 2.26 11.07
CA LEU A 60 18.94 1.02 10.85
C LEU A 60 20.11 1.17 9.87
N GLY A 61 20.07 2.14 8.96
CA GLY A 61 21.14 2.37 7.98
C GLY A 61 22.52 2.54 8.60
N PRO A 62 22.70 3.37 9.64
CA PRO A 62 23.99 3.50 10.32
C PRO A 62 24.49 2.17 10.91
N VAL A 63 23.59 1.37 11.49
CA VAL A 63 23.92 0.06 12.08
C VAL A 63 24.31 -0.96 11.00
N LEU A 64 23.61 -0.97 9.86
CA LEU A 64 23.80 -1.94 8.79
C LEU A 64 25.00 -1.62 7.89
N LEU A 65 25.28 -0.34 7.63
CA LEU A 65 26.38 0.10 6.77
C LEU A 65 27.67 0.44 7.55
N GLY A 66 27.68 0.22 8.87
CA GLY A 66 28.85 0.51 9.71
C GLY A 66 29.17 2.01 9.84
N GLY A 67 28.15 2.86 9.67
CA GLY A 67 28.26 4.31 9.82
C GLY A 67 27.96 4.78 11.26
N THR A 68 28.32 6.01 11.58
CA THR A 68 27.89 6.65 12.84
C THR A 68 26.48 7.19 12.69
N ALA A 69 25.60 6.87 13.64
CA ALA A 69 24.27 7.45 13.69
C ALA A 69 24.41 8.94 14.03
N SER A 70 24.15 9.82 13.06
CA SER A 70 24.09 11.26 13.31
C SER A 70 22.78 11.60 14.02
N GLU A 71 22.82 12.59 14.92
CA GLU A 71 21.60 13.11 15.57
C GLU A 71 20.56 13.57 14.53
N SER A 72 21.04 14.13 13.41
CA SER A 72 20.20 14.53 12.27
C SER A 72 19.45 13.35 11.67
N SER A 73 20.11 12.20 11.45
CA SER A 73 19.44 11.00 10.92
C SER A 73 18.35 10.50 11.87
N GLN A 74 18.63 10.45 13.17
CA GLN A 74 17.60 10.03 14.14
C GLN A 74 16.42 11.01 14.21
N ALA A 75 16.68 12.31 14.16
CA ALA A 75 15.62 13.32 14.12
C ALA A 75 14.73 13.18 12.88
N VAL A 76 15.31 12.87 11.71
CA VAL A 76 14.55 12.58 10.47
C VAL A 76 13.68 11.34 10.65
N GLY A 77 14.21 10.27 11.25
CA GLY A 77 13.44 9.04 11.51
C GLY A 77 12.27 9.28 12.46
N VAL A 78 12.49 9.96 13.59
CA VAL A 78 11.43 10.33 14.54
C VAL A 78 10.39 11.24 13.88
N GLY A 79 10.85 12.22 13.10
CA GLY A 79 9.99 13.13 12.35
C GLY A 79 9.10 12.42 11.33
N ALA A 80 9.63 11.41 10.63
CA ALA A 80 8.85 10.61 9.69
C ALA A 80 7.78 9.75 10.40
N ILE A 81 8.12 9.13 11.54
CA ILE A 81 7.19 8.30 12.33
C ILE A 81 6.03 9.14 12.88
N LEU A 82 6.33 10.30 13.48
CA LEU A 82 5.31 11.16 14.09
C LEU A 82 4.58 12.03 13.05
N GLY A 83 5.25 12.38 11.96
CA GLY A 83 4.71 13.24 10.90
C GLY A 83 3.63 12.55 10.07
N ALA A 84 3.72 11.25 9.82
CA ALA A 84 2.74 10.53 9.01
C ALA A 84 1.30 10.58 9.62
N PRO A 85 1.09 10.24 10.90
CA PRO A 85 -0.20 10.43 11.58
C PRO A 85 -0.74 11.87 11.52
N PHE A 86 0.14 12.86 11.70
CA PHE A 86 -0.23 14.27 11.65
C PHE A 86 -0.67 14.69 10.24
N MET A 87 0.05 14.26 9.20
CA MET A 87 -0.28 14.53 7.81
C MET A 87 -1.62 13.90 7.41
N LEU A 88 -1.88 12.67 7.85
CA LEU A 88 -3.16 11.99 7.59
C LEU A 88 -4.33 12.73 8.25
N SER A 89 -4.23 13.01 9.55
CA SER A 89 -5.31 13.64 10.32
C SER A 89 -5.62 15.08 9.90
N THR A 90 -4.63 15.80 9.37
CA THR A 90 -4.80 17.20 8.95
C THR A 90 -5.02 17.31 7.44
N LEU A 91 -3.97 17.14 6.65
CA LEU A 91 -3.97 17.43 5.22
C LEU A 91 -4.80 16.40 4.44
N ALA A 92 -4.59 15.10 4.67
CA ALA A 92 -5.27 14.07 3.89
C ALA A 92 -6.79 14.10 4.13
N MET A 93 -7.22 14.17 5.39
CA MET A 93 -8.65 14.28 5.74
C MET A 93 -9.26 15.59 5.24
N PHE A 94 -8.54 16.72 5.33
CA PHE A 94 -9.03 18.01 4.82
C PHE A 94 -9.24 17.99 3.30
N VAL A 95 -8.26 17.50 2.55
CA VAL A 95 -8.33 17.39 1.08
C VAL A 95 -9.44 16.43 0.66
N THR A 96 -9.53 15.27 1.32
CA THR A 96 -10.57 14.26 1.03
C THR A 96 -11.98 14.80 1.32
N GLY A 97 -12.20 15.40 2.49
CA GLY A 97 -13.48 16.01 2.85
C GLY A 97 -13.87 17.14 1.91
N THR A 98 -12.93 18.02 1.56
CA THR A 98 -13.17 19.11 0.61
C THR A 98 -13.52 18.58 -0.79
N ALA A 99 -12.80 17.55 -1.25
CA ALA A 99 -13.10 16.91 -2.53
C ALA A 99 -14.53 16.34 -2.55
N ILE A 100 -14.95 15.61 -1.51
CA ILE A 100 -16.30 15.07 -1.39
C ILE A 100 -17.36 16.18 -1.49
N ILE A 101 -17.19 17.28 -0.76
CA ILE A 101 -18.12 18.41 -0.78
C ILE A 101 -18.19 19.04 -2.18
N ILE A 102 -17.05 19.24 -2.84
CA ILE A 102 -17.00 19.84 -4.18
C ILE A 102 -17.68 18.92 -5.22
N PHE A 103 -17.39 17.62 -5.20
CA PHE A 103 -17.98 16.66 -6.13
C PHE A 103 -19.49 16.49 -5.90
N ALA A 104 -19.93 16.55 -4.64
CA ALA A 104 -21.34 16.55 -4.29
C ALA A 104 -22.07 17.80 -4.78
N ARG A 105 -21.49 19.00 -4.58
CA ARG A 105 -22.05 20.25 -5.10
C ARG A 105 -22.12 20.31 -6.63
N ARG A 106 -21.22 19.60 -7.31
CA ARG A 106 -21.23 19.46 -8.78
C ARG A 106 -22.20 18.39 -9.28
N GLY A 107 -22.98 17.74 -8.41
CA GLY A 107 -23.94 16.70 -8.78
C GLY A 107 -23.29 15.42 -9.30
N ARG A 108 -21.98 15.22 -9.11
CA ARG A 108 -21.24 14.04 -9.62
C ARG A 108 -21.25 12.86 -8.65
N ARG A 109 -21.65 13.09 -7.39
CA ARG A 109 -21.73 12.09 -6.32
C ARG A 109 -22.69 12.58 -5.23
N THR A 110 -23.21 11.68 -4.40
CA THR A 110 -23.86 12.02 -3.13
C THR A 110 -22.82 12.31 -2.03
N THR A 111 -23.22 12.98 -0.95
CA THR A 111 -22.38 13.13 0.26
C THR A 111 -22.35 11.87 1.12
N ASP A 112 -23.15 10.86 0.77
CA ASP A 112 -23.21 9.60 1.49
C ASP A 112 -21.96 8.77 1.19
N MET A 113 -21.33 8.26 2.25
CA MET A 113 -20.17 7.40 2.17
C MET A 113 -20.51 6.10 2.86
N ARG A 114 -20.55 5.02 2.07
CA ARG A 114 -20.63 3.66 2.60
C ARG A 114 -19.28 3.36 3.26
N VAL A 115 -19.23 3.49 4.58
CA VAL A 115 -18.05 3.18 5.39
C VAL A 115 -18.45 2.15 6.43
N ASN A 116 -17.65 1.10 6.55
CA ASN A 116 -17.82 0.14 7.62
C ASN A 116 -17.40 0.77 8.95
N THR A 117 -18.37 1.30 9.70
CA THR A 117 -18.14 2.02 10.96
C THR A 117 -17.52 1.14 12.04
N LYS A 118 -17.72 -0.18 11.96
CA LYS A 118 -17.09 -1.14 12.88
C LYS A 118 -15.60 -1.26 12.61
N VAL A 119 -15.20 -1.39 11.35
CA VAL A 119 -13.78 -1.43 10.94
C VAL A 119 -13.12 -0.09 11.24
N LEU A 120 -13.75 1.03 10.83
CA LEU A 120 -13.22 2.37 11.09
C LEU A 120 -13.03 2.64 12.59
N GLY A 121 -14.03 2.29 13.42
CA GLY A 121 -13.95 2.47 14.87
C GLY A 121 -12.84 1.63 15.49
N ARG A 122 -12.64 0.39 15.01
CA ARG A 122 -11.52 -0.46 15.42
C ARG A 122 -10.19 0.18 15.05
N ASP A 123 -10.02 0.62 13.80
CA ASP A 123 -8.77 1.20 13.29
C ASP A 123 -8.38 2.45 14.06
N VAL A 124 -9.35 3.36 14.29
CA VAL A 124 -9.15 4.56 15.11
C VAL A 124 -8.80 4.20 16.55
N GLY A 125 -9.44 3.18 17.14
CA GLY A 125 -9.13 2.71 18.49
C GLY A 125 -7.69 2.22 18.63
N PHE A 126 -7.26 1.33 17.73
CA PHE A 126 -5.87 0.83 17.70
C PHE A 126 -4.87 1.96 17.46
N PHE A 127 -5.21 2.89 16.56
CA PHE A 127 -4.39 4.07 16.28
C PHE A 127 -4.22 4.96 17.52
N ILE A 128 -5.31 5.32 18.22
CA ILE A 128 -5.24 6.16 19.42
C ILE A 128 -4.41 5.49 20.52
N VAL A 129 -4.59 4.20 20.76
CA VAL A 129 -3.82 3.46 21.76
C VAL A 129 -2.34 3.40 21.38
N GLY A 130 -2.03 2.99 20.15
CA GLY A 130 -0.64 2.86 19.68
C GLY A 130 0.08 4.21 19.63
N TYR A 131 -0.55 5.22 19.04
CA TYR A 131 0.02 6.57 18.93
C TYR A 131 0.14 7.24 20.30
N GLY A 132 -0.84 7.03 21.19
CA GLY A 132 -0.78 7.49 22.57
C GLY A 132 0.39 6.90 23.35
N VAL A 133 0.64 5.59 23.22
CA VAL A 133 1.83 4.94 23.81
C VAL A 133 3.12 5.50 23.20
N ALA A 134 3.19 5.64 21.87
CA ALA A 134 4.36 6.18 21.19
C ALA A 134 4.71 7.59 21.66
N ILE A 135 3.74 8.52 21.70
CA ILE A 135 3.91 9.86 22.26
C ILE A 135 4.28 9.79 23.75
N GLY A 136 3.63 8.92 24.52
CA GLY A 136 3.91 8.73 25.94
C GLY A 136 5.38 8.41 26.21
N THR A 137 6.06 7.69 25.31
CA THR A 137 7.48 7.39 25.46
C THR A 137 8.39 8.62 25.40
N ALA A 138 7.95 9.72 24.78
CA ALA A 138 8.70 10.97 24.69
C ALA A 138 8.81 11.68 26.06
N PHE A 139 7.86 11.45 26.96
CA PHE A 139 7.84 12.04 28.29
C PHE A 139 8.58 11.21 29.35
N LEU A 140 9.12 10.04 28.98
CA LEU A 140 9.82 9.16 29.92
C LEU A 140 11.24 9.67 30.22
N PRO A 141 11.59 9.83 31.52
CA PRO A 141 12.95 10.14 31.95
C PRO A 141 13.98 9.11 31.45
N GLN A 142 15.22 9.54 31.25
CA GLN A 142 16.35 8.69 30.84
C GLN A 142 16.57 7.49 31.79
N GLU A 143 16.30 7.67 33.08
CA GLU A 143 16.43 6.63 34.13
C GLU A 143 15.47 5.44 33.91
N LEU A 144 14.36 5.65 33.20
CA LEU A 144 13.35 4.63 32.91
C LEU A 144 13.45 4.10 31.47
N ALA A 145 14.66 4.06 30.89
CA ALA A 145 14.88 3.59 29.52
C ALA A 145 14.35 2.17 29.27
N TRP A 146 14.33 1.30 30.28
CA TRP A 146 13.75 -0.06 30.18
C TRP A 146 12.26 -0.03 29.78
N LEU A 147 11.51 0.98 30.22
CA LEU A 147 10.10 1.13 29.91
C LEU A 147 9.86 1.47 28.43
N LYS A 148 10.84 2.08 27.74
CA LYS A 148 10.79 2.31 26.29
C LYS A 148 10.86 1.00 25.51
N TRP A 149 11.67 0.04 25.98
CA TRP A 149 11.72 -1.30 25.38
C TRP A 149 10.43 -2.09 25.61
N VAL A 150 9.83 -1.97 26.80
CA VAL A 150 8.51 -2.54 27.08
C VAL A 150 7.45 -1.94 26.17
N ALA A 151 7.46 -0.61 25.99
CA ALA A 151 6.54 0.08 25.07
C ALA A 151 6.73 -0.38 23.62
N ALA A 152 7.98 -0.54 23.15
CA ALA A 152 8.26 -1.06 21.81
C ALA A 152 7.71 -2.48 21.62
N GLY A 153 7.93 -3.38 22.59
CA GLY A 153 7.37 -4.74 22.57
C GLY A 153 5.85 -4.75 22.58
N PHE A 154 5.23 -3.87 23.39
CA PHE A 154 3.78 -3.69 23.42
C PHE A 154 3.24 -3.21 22.07
N LEU A 155 3.86 -2.22 21.44
CA LEU A 155 3.44 -1.71 20.12
C LEU A 155 3.54 -2.78 19.03
N PHE A 156 4.60 -3.57 19.05
CA PHE A 156 4.76 -4.69 18.13
C PHE A 156 3.65 -5.74 18.31
N LEU A 157 3.36 -6.11 19.56
CA LEU A 157 2.26 -7.03 19.88
C LEU A 157 0.90 -6.44 19.49
N LEU A 158 0.67 -5.16 19.76
CA LEU A 158 -0.57 -4.44 19.42
C LEU A 158 -0.81 -4.50 17.91
N TYR A 159 0.23 -4.25 17.10
CA TYR A 159 0.14 -4.36 15.65
C TYR A 159 -0.11 -5.80 15.20
N ALA A 160 0.56 -6.80 15.79
CA ALA A 160 0.31 -8.21 15.46
C ALA A 160 -1.13 -8.64 15.76
N VAL A 161 -1.68 -8.20 16.90
CA VAL A 161 -3.08 -8.42 17.28
C VAL A 161 -4.04 -7.70 16.32
N TYR A 162 -3.74 -6.44 15.96
CA TYR A 162 -4.50 -5.65 14.99
C TYR A 162 -4.60 -6.35 13.63
N VAL A 163 -3.46 -6.83 13.11
CA VAL A 163 -3.40 -7.58 11.84
C VAL A 163 -4.19 -8.87 11.98
N ARG A 164 -3.97 -9.66 13.04
CA ARG A 164 -4.69 -10.92 13.24
C ARG A 164 -6.20 -10.72 13.26
N LEU A 165 -6.70 -9.71 13.98
CA LEU A 165 -8.13 -9.38 14.06
C LEU A 165 -8.73 -9.10 12.68
N HIS A 166 -8.04 -8.32 11.85
CA HIS A 166 -8.49 -8.01 10.49
C HIS A 166 -8.52 -9.23 9.57
N PHE A 167 -7.54 -10.12 9.68
CA PHE A 167 -7.50 -11.36 8.89
C PHE A 167 -8.47 -12.44 9.39
N THR A 168 -8.91 -12.38 10.65
CA THR A 168 -9.90 -13.31 11.21
C THR A 168 -11.35 -12.87 11.00
N ASP A 169 -11.58 -11.64 10.56
CA ASP A 169 -12.93 -11.21 10.21
C ASP A 169 -13.45 -12.01 9.02
N THR A 170 -14.73 -12.36 9.07
CA THR A 170 -15.39 -13.05 7.98
C THR A 170 -15.34 -12.20 6.72
N ALA A 171 -14.91 -12.80 5.61
CA ALA A 171 -15.02 -12.19 4.31
C ALA A 171 -16.52 -12.02 3.98
N GLU A 172 -16.99 -10.78 3.94
CA GLU A 172 -18.24 -10.46 3.27
C GLU A 172 -18.02 -10.68 1.76
N GLU A 173 -18.98 -11.31 1.08
CA GLU A 173 -18.92 -11.46 -0.38
C GLU A 173 -18.89 -10.06 -1.00
N SER A 174 -17.71 -9.65 -1.47
CA SER A 174 -17.53 -8.41 -2.20
C SER A 174 -18.01 -8.64 -3.62
N ASP A 175 -19.08 -7.95 -4.01
CA ASP A 175 -19.61 -8.02 -5.37
C ASP A 175 -18.56 -7.40 -6.32
N PRO A 176 -18.12 -8.09 -7.39
CA PRO A 176 -17.14 -7.54 -8.34
C PRO A 176 -17.54 -6.20 -8.98
N GLU A 177 -18.81 -5.78 -8.90
CA GLU A 177 -19.27 -4.45 -9.31
C GLU A 177 -18.81 -3.31 -8.38
N GLU A 178 -18.47 -3.60 -7.12
CA GLU A 178 -17.93 -2.61 -6.17
C GLU A 178 -16.42 -2.37 -6.35
N LEU A 179 -15.71 -3.27 -7.03
CA LEU A 179 -14.28 -3.14 -7.32
C LEU A 179 -14.04 -2.25 -8.54
N ASN A 180 -13.08 -1.32 -8.43
CA ASN A 180 -12.61 -0.61 -9.61
C ASN A 180 -11.95 -1.60 -10.59
N ARG A 181 -12.22 -1.44 -11.89
CA ARG A 181 -11.73 -2.37 -12.92
C ARG A 181 -10.21 -2.51 -12.82
N LEU A 182 -9.72 -3.74 -12.88
CA LEU A 182 -8.29 -4.04 -12.80
C LEU A 182 -7.52 -3.28 -13.89
N HIS A 183 -6.73 -2.28 -13.49
CA HIS A 183 -6.02 -1.41 -14.43
C HIS A 183 -5.01 -2.18 -15.30
N LEU A 184 -4.47 -3.30 -14.81
CA LEU A 184 -3.59 -4.19 -15.56
C LEU A 184 -4.24 -4.83 -16.80
N THR A 185 -5.58 -4.91 -16.86
CA THR A 185 -6.29 -5.40 -18.06
C THR A 185 -6.44 -4.36 -19.17
N ARG A 186 -6.12 -3.08 -18.90
CA ARG A 186 -6.03 -2.04 -19.95
C ARG A 186 -4.69 -2.01 -20.66
N VAL A 187 -3.67 -2.68 -20.14
CA VAL A 187 -2.44 -2.91 -20.88
C VAL A 187 -2.78 -4.00 -21.91
N PRO A 188 -2.66 -3.74 -23.23
CA PRO A 188 -2.94 -4.78 -24.22
C PRO A 188 -2.13 -6.02 -23.83
N PRO A 189 -2.75 -7.22 -23.81
CA PRO A 189 -2.03 -8.43 -23.46
C PRO A 189 -0.76 -8.46 -24.30
N LEU A 190 0.39 -8.51 -23.65
CA LEU A 190 1.64 -8.82 -24.34
C LEU A 190 1.36 -10.14 -25.03
N ASN A 191 1.23 -10.06 -26.36
CA ASN A 191 0.88 -11.16 -27.24
C ASN A 191 1.87 -12.30 -26.98
N THR A 192 1.50 -13.20 -26.06
CA THR A 192 2.30 -14.35 -25.65
C THR A 192 2.07 -15.50 -26.64
N ASP A 193 1.60 -15.20 -27.86
CA ASP A 193 1.53 -16.12 -28.99
C ASP A 193 2.67 -15.92 -29.99
N ARG A 194 3.70 -15.11 -29.69
CA ARG A 194 4.98 -15.29 -30.36
C ARG A 194 5.72 -16.46 -29.69
N MET A 195 5.26 -17.68 -30.00
CA MET A 195 6.19 -18.82 -30.07
C MET A 195 7.31 -18.38 -30.99
N LEU A 196 8.46 -18.07 -30.41
CA LEU A 196 9.68 -17.85 -31.15
C LEU A 196 10.08 -19.25 -31.63
N GLU A 197 9.53 -19.65 -32.78
CA GLU A 197 9.97 -20.83 -33.51
C GLU A 197 11.38 -20.51 -34.02
N ILE A 198 12.37 -20.81 -33.16
CA ILE A 198 13.76 -20.83 -33.56
C ILE A 198 13.89 -22.04 -34.47
N ASP A 199 13.87 -21.79 -35.77
CA ASP A 199 14.24 -22.77 -36.79
C ASP A 199 15.73 -23.06 -36.65
N VAL A 200 16.05 -24.13 -35.91
CA VAL A 200 17.43 -24.53 -35.60
C VAL A 200 18.12 -25.20 -36.80
N LEU A 201 17.43 -25.49 -37.92
CA LEU A 201 18.03 -26.21 -39.05
C LEU A 201 17.48 -25.76 -40.41
N PRO A 202 18.22 -24.96 -41.20
CA PRO A 202 17.82 -24.64 -42.56
C PRO A 202 18.01 -25.86 -43.47
N GLY A 203 16.92 -26.47 -43.94
CA GLY A 203 16.96 -27.31 -45.15
C GLY A 203 16.54 -28.78 -45.07
N ALA A 204 15.45 -29.11 -44.38
CA ALA A 204 14.70 -30.35 -44.63
C ALA A 204 13.21 -30.04 -44.46
N HIS A 205 12.37 -29.97 -45.48
CA HIS A 205 12.14 -30.97 -46.51
C HIS A 205 11.64 -30.31 -47.80
N SER A 206 12.39 -30.49 -48.88
CA SER A 206 11.75 -30.75 -50.16
C SER A 206 11.24 -32.20 -50.15
N LEU A 207 10.21 -32.44 -50.97
CA LEU A 207 9.70 -33.72 -51.46
C LEU A 207 8.39 -34.22 -50.81
N THR A 208 7.44 -34.46 -51.72
CA THR A 208 6.12 -35.13 -51.61
C THR A 208 5.01 -34.23 -51.06
N GLY A 209 3.94 -33.88 -51.78
CA GLY A 209 3.39 -34.39 -53.03
C GLY A 209 1.88 -34.58 -52.86
N GLY A 210 1.08 -33.90 -53.67
CA GLY A 210 -0.31 -34.29 -53.96
C GLY A 210 -1.40 -33.72 -53.04
N GLU A 211 -2.15 -32.77 -53.59
CA GLU A 211 -3.61 -32.66 -53.39
C GLU A 211 -4.31 -34.01 -53.76
N PRO A 212 -5.52 -34.37 -53.25
CA PRO A 212 -6.71 -33.53 -53.41
C PRO A 212 -7.84 -33.59 -52.35
N ARG A 213 -8.71 -32.58 -52.50
CA ARG A 213 -10.11 -32.43 -52.08
C ARG A 213 -10.90 -33.72 -51.83
N LEU A 214 -11.64 -33.76 -50.71
CA LEU A 214 -13.00 -34.31 -50.52
C LEU A 214 -13.54 -33.66 -49.23
N ALA A 215 -14.79 -33.32 -49.02
CA ALA A 215 -16.02 -33.10 -49.79
C ALA A 215 -16.91 -32.26 -48.84
#